data_AF-A0A847KXP3-F1
#
_entry.id   AF-A0A847KXP3-F1
#
_cell.length_a   1.000
_cell.length_b   1.000
_cell.length_c   1.000
_cell.angle_alpha   90.00
_cell.angle_beta   90.00
_cell.angle_gamma   90.00
#
_symmetry.space_group_name_H-M   'P 1'
#
loop_
_entity.id
_entity.type
_entity.pdbx_description
1 polymer ?
#
loop_
_entity_poly.entity_id
_entity_poly.type
_entity_poly.pdbx_seq_one_letter_code
_entity_poly.pdbx_strand_id
1 'polypeptide(L)'
;MKHHTFRNTILVALFALVTTACSKEDTYNWDFRPENICIQVLDENGTDLLNKENPNHILDQEIVVIYNDKKYKRKRDKRNTNTLMDEWEQEGEDNSIMRSQSPRNLALRYYEVTDVVYPKAEREYCILTFGEFIQGYKDESFTISWGDGTEDEIRFDYYIKGEDSAYPRVYRKLFINGDQYKDGTCSEMLITLTK
;
A
#
# COMPACT_ATOMS: atom_id res chain seq x y z
N MET A 1 47.69 -33.14 -64.00
CA MET A 1 48.34 -32.39 -62.90
C MET A 1 47.81 -30.96 -62.84
N LYS A 2 46.92 -30.67 -61.89
CA LYS A 2 46.99 -29.53 -60.94
C LYS A 2 45.69 -29.50 -60.13
N HIS A 3 45.85 -29.77 -58.84
CA HIS A 3 44.83 -29.75 -57.79
C HIS A 3 44.60 -28.32 -57.26
N HIS A 4 43.49 -28.20 -56.51
CA HIS A 4 43.08 -27.10 -55.63
C HIS A 4 42.59 -25.85 -56.36
N THR A 5 41.31 -25.47 -56.24
CA THR A 5 40.74 -24.89 -55.01
C THR A 5 39.21 -25.06 -54.97
N PHE A 6 38.73 -26.17 -54.40
CA PHE A 6 37.34 -26.32 -53.97
C PHE A 6 37.38 -26.71 -52.50
N ARG A 7 37.41 -25.73 -51.60
CA ARG A 7 37.26 -25.85 -50.14
C ARG A 7 37.55 -24.47 -49.57
N ASN A 8 36.52 -23.62 -49.46
CA ASN A 8 36.46 -22.57 -48.43
C ASN A 8 35.14 -21.80 -48.36
N THR A 9 34.17 -22.05 -49.25
CA THR A 9 32.90 -21.29 -49.23
C THR A 9 31.83 -21.85 -48.28
N ILE A 10 32.09 -22.95 -47.56
CA ILE A 10 31.10 -23.54 -46.62
C ILE A 10 31.33 -23.10 -45.14
N LEU A 11 32.44 -22.42 -44.83
CA LEU A 11 32.77 -22.04 -43.45
C LEU A 11 32.17 -20.70 -42.99
N VAL A 12 31.57 -19.91 -43.88
CA VAL A 12 30.99 -18.60 -43.54
C VAL A 12 29.49 -18.68 -43.21
N ALA A 13 28.78 -19.70 -43.72
CA ALA A 13 27.34 -19.85 -43.47
C ALA A 13 27.01 -20.42 -42.07
N LEU A 14 27.95 -21.12 -41.42
CA LEU A 14 27.74 -21.65 -40.07
C LEU A 14 27.95 -20.61 -38.95
N PHE A 15 28.62 -19.49 -39.24
CA PHE A 15 28.91 -18.45 -38.24
C PHE A 15 27.80 -17.39 -38.14
N ALA A 16 26.89 -17.33 -39.13
CA ALA A 16 25.78 -16.39 -39.15
C ALA A 16 24.52 -16.88 -38.39
N LEU A 17 24.51 -18.13 -37.91
CA LEU A 17 23.37 -18.73 -37.21
C LEU A 17 23.50 -18.74 -35.68
N VAL A 18 24.62 -18.27 -35.11
CA VAL A 18 24.87 -18.33 -33.66
C VAL A 18 24.66 -16.97 -32.96
N THR A 19 24.35 -15.90 -33.70
CA THR A 19 24.10 -14.57 -33.11
C THR A 19 22.62 -14.26 -32.87
N THR A 20 21.71 -15.25 -32.94
CA THR A 20 20.49 -15.19 -32.11
C THR A 20 20.92 -15.44 -30.66
N ALA A 21 21.74 -14.54 -30.14
CA ALA A 21 22.00 -14.42 -28.72
C ALA A 21 20.64 -14.24 -28.08
N CYS A 22 20.27 -15.24 -27.29
CA CYS A 22 19.10 -15.23 -26.42
C CYS A 22 19.03 -13.86 -25.75
N SER A 23 18.12 -12.99 -26.20
CA SER A 23 17.84 -11.75 -25.48
C SER A 23 17.28 -12.23 -24.14
N LYS A 24 18.09 -12.12 -23.09
CA LYS A 24 17.55 -12.23 -21.75
C LYS A 24 16.56 -11.08 -21.63
N GLU A 25 15.28 -11.39 -21.72
CA GLU A 25 14.25 -10.45 -21.29
C GLU A 25 14.54 -10.21 -19.81
N ASP A 26 14.85 -8.96 -19.47
CA ASP A 26 15.04 -8.58 -18.07
C ASP A 26 13.68 -8.75 -17.38
N THR A 27 13.57 -9.78 -16.53
CA THR A 27 12.38 -10.00 -15.71
C THR A 27 12.48 -9.11 -14.48
N TYR A 28 11.68 -8.05 -14.42
CA TYR A 28 11.55 -7.20 -13.23
C TYR A 28 10.61 -7.87 -12.23
N ASN A 29 11.05 -8.01 -10.97
CA ASN A 29 10.24 -8.52 -9.87
C ASN A 29 10.09 -7.42 -8.83
N TRP A 30 8.88 -6.90 -8.66
CA TRP A 30 8.57 -5.83 -7.73
C TRP A 30 7.86 -6.37 -6.49
N ASP A 31 8.36 -6.02 -5.31
CA ASP A 31 7.76 -6.40 -4.03
C ASP A 31 6.78 -5.32 -3.55
N PHE A 32 5.62 -5.23 -4.20
CA PHE A 32 4.58 -4.29 -3.79
C PHE A 32 3.87 -4.78 -2.53
N ARG A 33 3.91 -3.95 -1.49
CA ARG A 33 3.28 -4.27 -0.20
C ARG A 33 1.77 -4.04 -0.24
N PRO A 34 0.98 -4.81 0.53
CA PRO A 34 -0.42 -4.51 0.73
C PRO A 34 -0.60 -3.11 1.31
N GLU A 35 -1.52 -2.36 0.73
CA GLU A 35 -1.82 -0.99 1.11
C GLU A 35 -2.98 -0.90 2.10
N ASN A 36 -2.91 0.12 2.96
CA ASN A 36 -3.93 0.44 3.93
C ASN A 36 -4.36 1.90 3.74
N ILE A 37 -5.66 2.16 3.80
CA ILE A 37 -6.18 3.53 3.89
C ILE A 37 -6.09 3.96 5.35
N CYS A 38 -5.34 5.02 5.58
CA CYS A 38 -5.15 5.70 6.84
C CYS A 38 -6.26 6.72 7.07
N ILE A 39 -6.88 6.68 8.25
CA ILE A 39 -8.06 7.49 8.58
C ILE A 39 -7.73 8.36 9.79
N GLN A 40 -7.64 9.66 9.57
CA GLN A 40 -7.57 10.67 10.61
C GLN A 40 -8.96 11.27 10.82
N VAL A 41 -9.34 11.47 12.08
CA VAL A 41 -10.64 12.04 12.44
C VAL A 41 -10.39 13.21 13.38
N LEU A 42 -10.75 14.40 12.94
CA LEU A 42 -10.54 15.64 13.67
C LEU A 42 -11.87 16.29 14.01
N ASP A 43 -11.92 17.07 15.08
CA ASP A 43 -13.02 18.00 15.31
C ASP A 43 -12.91 19.26 14.42
N GLU A 44 -13.90 20.14 14.48
CA GLU A 44 -13.91 21.43 13.77
C GLU A 44 -12.70 22.33 14.06
N ASN A 45 -12.00 22.13 15.18
CA ASN A 45 -10.81 22.89 15.57
C ASN A 45 -9.50 22.17 15.18
N GLY A 46 -9.57 21.01 14.52
CA GLY A 46 -8.42 20.19 14.18
C GLY A 46 -7.92 19.29 15.31
N THR A 47 -8.69 19.10 16.38
CA THR A 47 -8.32 18.22 17.51
C THR A 47 -8.58 16.76 17.15
N ASP A 48 -7.59 15.89 17.38
CA ASP A 48 -7.70 14.45 17.11
C ASP A 48 -8.78 13.77 17.99
N LEU A 49 -9.82 13.23 17.34
CA LEU A 49 -10.93 12.51 17.97
C LEU A 49 -10.63 11.02 18.18
N LEU A 50 -9.51 10.51 17.66
CA LEU A 50 -9.01 9.15 17.89
C LEU A 50 -7.98 9.09 19.02
N ASN A 51 -7.65 10.23 19.62
CA ASN A 51 -6.80 10.32 20.79
C ASN A 51 -7.59 10.06 22.08
N LYS A 52 -7.25 9.01 22.83
CA LYS A 52 -7.90 8.67 24.11
C LYS A 52 -7.80 9.74 25.20
N GLU A 53 -6.82 10.64 25.11
CA GLU A 53 -6.66 11.75 26.07
C GLU A 53 -7.59 12.93 25.74
N ASN A 54 -8.21 12.94 24.55
CA ASN A 54 -9.23 13.92 24.19
C ASN A 54 -10.55 13.54 24.89
N PRO A 55 -11.12 14.40 25.77
CA PRO A 55 -12.39 14.08 26.45
C PRO A 55 -13.58 13.92 25.50
N ASN A 56 -13.48 14.43 24.26
CA ASN A 56 -14.50 14.30 23.22
C ASN A 56 -14.19 13.17 22.23
N HIS A 57 -13.26 12.28 22.54
CA HIS A 57 -12.86 11.20 21.63
C HIS A 57 -14.05 10.33 21.21
N ILE A 58 -13.98 9.76 20.02
CA ILE A 58 -15.02 8.86 19.49
C ILE A 58 -14.69 7.39 19.71
N LEU A 59 -13.67 7.08 20.52
CA LEU A 59 -13.20 5.71 20.72
C LEU A 59 -14.23 4.79 21.40
N ASP A 60 -15.18 5.34 22.17
CA ASP A 60 -16.25 4.56 22.80
C ASP A 60 -17.38 4.20 21.82
N GLN A 61 -17.41 4.81 20.63
CA GLN A 61 -18.41 4.51 19.61
C GLN A 61 -18.05 3.22 18.85
N GLU A 62 -19.08 2.52 18.35
CA GLU A 62 -18.89 1.34 17.50
C GLU A 62 -18.54 1.75 16.07
N ILE A 63 -17.26 2.07 15.84
CA ILE A 63 -16.73 2.35 14.50
C ILE A 63 -16.63 1.04 13.71
N VAL A 64 -17.30 0.99 12.56
CA VAL A 64 -17.38 -0.19 11.67
C VAL A 64 -17.15 0.24 10.23
N VAL A 65 -16.44 -0.59 9.47
CA VAL A 65 -16.39 -0.47 8.01
C VAL A 65 -17.34 -1.48 7.37
N ILE A 66 -18.12 -1.05 6.38
CA ILE A 66 -18.94 -1.88 5.51
C ILE A 66 -18.27 -1.92 4.15
N TYR A 67 -17.87 -3.12 3.71
CA TYR A 67 -17.22 -3.32 2.42
C TYR A 67 -17.69 -4.65 1.83
N ASN A 68 -18.18 -4.64 0.58
CA ASN A 68 -18.76 -5.82 -0.09
C ASN A 68 -19.80 -6.53 0.79
N ASP A 69 -20.79 -5.77 1.28
CA ASP A 69 -21.86 -6.22 2.18
C ASP A 69 -21.41 -6.83 3.52
N LYS A 70 -20.11 -6.78 3.83
CA LYS A 70 -19.53 -7.33 5.06
C LYS A 70 -19.15 -6.23 6.03
N LYS A 71 -19.54 -6.43 7.29
CA LYS A 71 -19.16 -5.55 8.41
C LYS A 71 -17.82 -5.96 9.00
N TYR A 72 -16.91 -5.00 9.11
CA TYR A 72 -15.59 -5.10 9.71
C TYR A 72 -15.56 -4.25 10.98
N LYS A 73 -15.77 -4.91 12.13
CA LYS A 73 -15.64 -4.26 13.43
C LYS A 73 -14.18 -3.88 13.69
N ARG A 74 -13.96 -2.75 14.36
CA ARG A 74 -12.64 -2.28 14.78
C ARG A 74 -11.91 -3.35 15.58
N LYS A 75 -10.75 -3.79 15.09
CA LYS A 75 -9.85 -4.70 15.80
C LYS A 75 -8.73 -3.91 16.45
N ARG A 76 -8.51 -4.14 17.74
CA ARG A 76 -7.34 -3.64 18.45
C ARG A 76 -6.11 -4.41 17.95
N ASP A 77 -5.14 -3.70 17.39
CA ASP A 77 -3.81 -4.24 17.09
C ASP A 77 -2.91 -3.93 18.29
N LYS A 78 -2.43 -4.96 18.97
CA LYS A 78 -1.63 -4.84 20.21
C LYS A 78 -0.14 -4.65 19.94
N ARG A 79 0.28 -4.50 18.68
CA ARG A 79 1.67 -4.18 18.37
C ARG A 79 1.98 -2.79 18.92
N ASN A 80 3.02 -2.69 19.75
CA ASN A 80 3.50 -1.39 20.20
C ASN A 80 4.14 -0.67 19.00
N THR A 81 4.20 0.66 19.05
CA THR A 81 4.80 1.48 18.00
C THR A 81 6.26 1.15 17.74
N ASN A 82 6.99 0.62 18.74
CA ASN A 82 8.34 0.12 18.54
C ASN A 82 8.36 -1.06 17.56
N THR A 83 7.35 -1.94 17.54
CA THR A 83 7.25 -3.03 16.54
C THR A 83 6.93 -2.50 15.14
N LEU A 84 6.17 -1.40 15.03
CA LEU A 84 5.87 -0.77 13.74
C LEU A 84 7.05 0.06 13.20
N MET A 85 7.87 0.62 14.09
CA MET A 85 9.07 1.40 13.77
C MET A 85 10.30 0.51 13.56
N ASP A 86 10.49 -0.56 14.34
CA ASP A 86 11.54 -1.57 14.12
C ASP A 86 11.41 -2.20 12.72
N GLU A 87 10.18 -2.36 12.20
CA GLU A 87 9.91 -2.80 10.82
C GLU A 87 10.25 -1.74 9.74
N TRP A 88 10.30 -0.45 10.10
CA TRP A 88 10.52 0.68 9.17
C TRP A 88 11.93 1.28 9.26
N GLU A 89 12.61 1.13 10.40
CA GLU A 89 13.97 1.63 10.65
C GLU A 89 15.04 0.57 10.32
N GLN A 90 14.66 -0.72 10.23
CA GLN A 90 15.49 -1.79 9.65
C GLN A 90 15.52 -1.80 8.12
N GLU A 91 15.28 -0.66 7.45
CA GLU A 91 15.44 -0.50 6.00
C GLU A 91 16.92 -0.50 5.53
N GLY A 92 17.86 -0.82 6.43
CA GLY A 92 19.29 -0.99 6.13
C GLY A 92 19.77 -2.44 5.98
N GLU A 93 19.02 -3.44 6.47
CA GLU A 93 19.42 -4.86 6.39
C GLU A 93 18.21 -5.73 6.02
N ASP A 94 18.16 -6.13 4.76
CA ASP A 94 17.46 -7.28 4.17
C ASP A 94 16.31 -7.94 4.97
N ASN A 95 15.28 -7.16 5.31
CA ASN A 95 14.02 -7.65 5.90
C ASN A 95 12.81 -7.46 4.97
N SER A 96 13.06 -7.29 3.66
CA SER A 96 12.01 -7.29 2.61
C SER A 96 11.14 -8.57 2.66
N ILE A 97 11.69 -9.67 3.20
CA ILE A 97 11.08 -10.99 3.20
C ILE A 97 9.94 -11.16 4.24
N MET A 98 9.89 -10.36 5.32
CA MET A 98 8.93 -10.61 6.43
C MET A 98 7.50 -10.10 6.17
N ARG A 99 7.30 -9.04 5.38
CA ARG A 99 5.95 -8.57 4.97
C ARG A 99 5.49 -9.07 3.60
N SER A 100 6.43 -9.37 2.71
CA SER A 100 6.16 -9.93 1.37
C SER A 100 5.43 -11.28 1.44
N GLN A 101 5.65 -12.07 2.50
CA GLN A 101 5.26 -13.48 2.55
C GLN A 101 3.90 -13.77 3.20
N SER A 102 3.19 -12.80 3.79
CA SER A 102 1.85 -13.03 4.35
C SER A 102 1.02 -11.75 4.48
N PRO A 103 0.27 -11.36 3.44
CA PRO A 103 -0.71 -10.29 3.56
C PRO A 103 -1.69 -10.61 4.69
N ARG A 104 -1.98 -9.65 5.57
CA ARG A 104 -2.93 -9.89 6.65
C ARG A 104 -4.33 -9.91 6.05
N ASN A 105 -5.26 -10.52 6.77
CA ASN A 105 -6.67 -10.45 6.37
C ASN A 105 -7.17 -9.00 6.38
N LEU A 106 -7.96 -8.62 5.37
CA LEU A 106 -8.65 -7.34 5.32
C LEU A 106 -9.36 -7.05 6.66
N ALA A 107 -9.08 -5.90 7.26
CA ALA A 107 -9.66 -5.50 8.55
C ALA A 107 -9.59 -4.00 8.80
N LEU A 108 -10.55 -3.51 9.59
CA LEU A 108 -10.48 -2.23 10.28
C LEU A 108 -9.62 -2.39 11.53
N ARG A 109 -8.51 -1.68 11.62
CA ARG A 109 -7.52 -1.79 12.70
C ARG A 109 -7.34 -0.47 13.43
N TYR A 110 -7.31 -0.56 14.75
CA TYR A 110 -6.93 0.53 15.63
C TYR A 110 -5.62 0.18 16.33
N TYR A 111 -4.61 1.03 16.16
CA TYR A 111 -3.29 0.91 16.75
C TYR A 111 -3.26 1.78 18.00
N GLU A 112 -3.19 1.15 19.16
CA GLU A 112 -2.97 1.90 20.39
C GLU A 112 -1.49 2.27 20.47
N VAL A 113 -1.23 3.57 20.44
CA VAL A 113 0.09 4.12 20.73
C VAL A 113 0.28 4.06 22.25
N THR A 114 0.59 2.86 22.76
CA THR A 114 1.07 2.69 24.12
C THR A 114 2.59 2.82 24.09
N ASP A 115 3.08 3.96 24.60
CA ASP A 115 4.48 4.24 24.94
C ASP A 115 5.46 4.36 23.74
N VAL A 116 5.34 5.47 22.99
CA VAL A 116 6.48 5.99 22.21
C VAL A 116 7.36 6.80 23.15
N VAL A 117 8.48 6.21 23.58
CA VAL A 117 9.58 6.96 24.21
C VAL A 117 10.59 7.34 23.12
N TYR A 118 10.35 8.39 22.32
CA TYR A 118 11.35 9.16 21.55
C TYR A 118 10.69 10.40 20.91
N PRO A 119 11.43 11.49 20.60
CA PRO A 119 10.86 12.82 20.48
C PRO A 119 9.96 12.94 19.25
N LYS A 120 8.71 13.33 19.52
CA LYS A 120 7.74 14.11 18.74
C LYS A 120 8.31 14.79 17.47
N ALA A 121 8.73 14.00 16.47
CA ALA A 121 9.08 14.48 15.15
C ALA A 121 7.88 14.26 14.24
N GLU A 122 6.95 15.21 14.28
CA GLU A 122 6.06 15.68 13.19
C GLU A 122 5.24 14.68 12.35
N ARG A 123 5.26 13.37 12.64
CA ARG A 123 4.44 12.38 11.95
C ARG A 123 3.21 12.08 12.80
N GLU A 124 2.05 12.51 12.31
CA GLU A 124 0.75 12.08 12.82
C GLU A 124 0.66 10.56 12.67
N TYR A 125 0.66 9.84 13.79
CA TYR A 125 0.52 8.40 13.75
C TYR A 125 -0.85 8.05 13.17
N CYS A 126 -0.86 7.33 12.06
CA CYS A 126 -2.08 6.76 11.50
C CYS A 126 -2.56 5.61 12.40
N ILE A 127 -3.42 5.94 13.36
CA ILE A 127 -3.89 5.00 14.40
C ILE A 127 -5.17 4.24 14.02
N LEU A 128 -5.85 4.63 12.95
CA LEU A 128 -7.01 3.90 12.41
C LEU A 128 -6.79 3.60 10.92
N THR A 129 -6.85 2.32 10.53
CA THR A 129 -6.67 1.92 9.13
C THR A 129 -7.70 0.91 8.68
N PHE A 130 -8.06 0.96 7.40
CA PHE A 130 -8.76 -0.12 6.71
C PHE A 130 -7.98 -0.54 5.45
N GLY A 131 -7.73 -1.84 5.29
CA GLY A 131 -7.03 -2.35 4.12
C GLY A 131 -6.32 -3.66 4.36
N GLU A 132 -5.14 -3.80 3.76
CA GLU A 132 -4.52 -5.02 3.20
C GLU A 132 -4.92 -5.25 1.72
N PHE A 133 -5.03 -4.16 0.96
CA PHE A 133 -5.30 -4.19 -0.48
C PHE A 133 -4.00 -4.48 -1.24
N ILE A 134 -3.93 -5.54 -2.05
CA ILE A 134 -2.69 -5.95 -2.73
C ILE A 134 -2.35 -5.09 -3.96
N GLN A 135 -3.28 -5.00 -4.92
CA GLN A 135 -3.32 -4.08 -6.05
C GLN A 135 -4.49 -4.49 -6.96
N GLY A 136 -4.82 -3.66 -7.95
CA GLY A 136 -5.82 -3.96 -8.97
C GLY A 136 -7.21 -3.42 -8.67
N TYR A 137 -7.35 -2.64 -7.59
CA TYR A 137 -8.59 -2.01 -7.18
C TYR A 137 -8.82 -0.74 -8.00
N LYS A 138 -10.01 -0.60 -8.59
CA LYS A 138 -10.43 0.57 -9.36
C LYS A 138 -11.89 0.84 -9.05
N ASP A 139 -12.20 2.09 -8.73
CA ASP A 139 -13.55 2.54 -8.41
C ASP A 139 -14.21 1.73 -7.27
N GLU A 140 -13.39 1.28 -6.32
CA GLU A 140 -13.84 0.48 -5.18
C GLU A 140 -14.25 1.40 -4.04
N SER A 141 -15.24 1.01 -3.24
CA SER A 141 -15.75 1.85 -2.16
C SER A 141 -16.09 1.06 -0.91
N PHE A 142 -15.93 1.71 0.24
CA PHE A 142 -16.45 1.22 1.52
C PHE A 142 -17.06 2.37 2.31
N THR A 143 -17.96 2.03 3.22
CA THR A 143 -18.61 2.99 4.12
C THR A 143 -18.03 2.84 5.51
N ILE A 144 -17.71 3.96 6.17
CA ILE A 144 -17.40 4.00 7.58
C ILE A 144 -18.67 4.42 8.32
N SER A 145 -19.19 3.55 9.18
CA SER A 145 -20.23 3.87 10.15
C SER A 145 -19.57 4.23 11.47
N TRP A 146 -19.83 5.42 11.97
CA TRP A 146 -19.15 5.95 13.16
C TRP A 146 -19.76 5.52 14.48
N GLY A 147 -21.03 5.10 14.47
CA GLY A 147 -21.78 4.69 15.67
C GLY A 147 -22.64 5.80 16.28
N ASP A 148 -22.45 7.06 15.85
CA ASP A 148 -23.32 8.21 16.15
C ASP A 148 -24.50 8.37 15.17
N GLY A 149 -24.64 7.45 14.21
CA GLY A 149 -25.65 7.49 13.15
C GLY A 149 -25.20 8.21 11.87
N THR A 150 -24.01 8.80 11.87
CA THR A 150 -23.39 9.34 10.66
C THR A 150 -22.50 8.31 9.96
N GLU A 151 -22.31 8.50 8.66
CA GLU A 151 -21.51 7.63 7.82
C GLU A 151 -20.71 8.47 6.81
N ASP A 152 -19.55 7.96 6.41
CA ASP A 152 -18.76 8.49 5.30
C ASP A 152 -18.48 7.38 4.27
N GLU A 153 -18.67 7.69 2.99
CA GLU A 153 -18.25 6.82 1.89
C GLU A 153 -16.83 7.17 1.45
N ILE A 154 -15.95 6.18 1.45
CA ILE A 154 -14.60 6.29 0.93
C ILE A 154 -14.50 5.48 -0.35
N ARG A 155 -14.23 6.15 -1.46
CA ARG A 155 -13.98 5.51 -2.76
C ARG A 155 -12.53 5.67 -3.17
N PHE A 156 -11.94 4.64 -3.76
CA PHE A 156 -10.51 4.60 -4.02
C PHE A 156 -10.12 3.81 -5.28
N ASP A 157 -8.99 4.22 -5.85
CA ASP A 157 -8.22 3.44 -6.81
C ASP A 157 -6.90 3.02 -6.16
N TYR A 158 -6.50 1.76 -6.33
CA TYR A 158 -5.15 1.29 -6.04
C TYR A 158 -4.71 0.24 -7.06
N TYR A 159 -3.87 0.66 -8.01
CA TYR A 159 -3.35 -0.22 -9.06
C TYR A 159 -1.98 0.22 -9.55
N ILE A 160 -1.30 -0.69 -10.24
CA ILE A 160 0.05 -0.49 -10.75
C ILE A 160 0.04 -0.61 -12.28
N LYS A 161 0.90 0.14 -12.96
CA LYS A 161 1.14 0.03 -14.40
C LYS A 161 2.62 -0.12 -14.68
N GLY A 162 2.95 -0.95 -15.67
CA GLY A 162 4.33 -1.22 -16.09
C GLY A 162 5.07 -2.10 -15.10
N GLU A 163 4.42 -3.14 -14.57
CA GLU A 163 5.02 -4.12 -13.66
C GLU A 163 6.19 -4.89 -14.32
N ASP A 164 6.15 -5.00 -15.65
CA ASP A 164 7.20 -5.53 -16.52
C ASP A 164 8.29 -4.49 -16.86
N SER A 165 8.25 -3.31 -16.24
CA SER A 165 9.20 -2.22 -16.48
C SER A 165 10.15 -2.01 -15.30
N ALA A 166 11.31 -1.43 -15.58
CA ALA A 166 12.23 -0.89 -14.57
C ALA A 166 11.62 0.25 -13.73
N TYR A 167 10.50 0.84 -14.18
CA TYR A 167 9.86 2.00 -13.53
C TYR A 167 8.33 1.85 -13.50
N PRO A 168 7.78 0.89 -12.75
CA PRO A 168 6.35 0.77 -12.55
C PRO A 168 5.82 2.02 -11.85
N ARG A 169 4.57 2.36 -12.14
CA ARG A 169 3.89 3.50 -11.52
C ARG A 169 2.74 3.01 -10.68
N VAL A 170 2.73 3.42 -9.42
CA VAL A 170 1.64 3.16 -8.49
C VAL A 170 0.64 4.31 -8.55
N TYR A 171 -0.62 3.97 -8.76
CA TYR A 171 -1.73 4.92 -8.81
C TYR A 171 -2.59 4.75 -7.56
N ARG A 172 -2.83 5.88 -6.88
CA ARG A 172 -3.67 5.97 -5.70
C ARG A 172 -4.62 7.14 -5.85
N LYS A 173 -5.93 6.92 -5.84
CA LYS A 173 -6.93 7.99 -5.82
C LYS A 173 -7.86 7.78 -4.65
N LEU A 174 -8.32 8.87 -4.06
CA LEU A 174 -9.21 8.85 -2.91
C LEU A 174 -10.32 9.87 -3.12
N PHE A 175 -11.53 9.47 -2.77
CA PHE A 175 -12.72 10.31 -2.75
C PHE A 175 -13.43 10.11 -1.42
N ILE A 176 -14.01 11.19 -0.90
CA ILE A 176 -14.80 11.21 0.33
C ILE A 176 -16.17 11.76 -0.04
N ASN A 177 -17.22 10.98 0.21
CA ASN A 177 -18.62 11.39 -0.03
C ASN A 177 -18.86 11.93 -1.45
N GLY A 178 -18.20 11.32 -2.45
CA GLY A 178 -18.27 11.71 -3.86
C GLY A 178 -17.20 12.71 -4.32
N ASP A 179 -16.65 13.52 -3.42
CA ASP A 179 -15.65 14.54 -3.75
C ASP A 179 -14.23 13.98 -3.78
N GLN A 180 -13.44 14.38 -4.78
CA GLN A 180 -12.05 13.92 -4.89
C GLN A 180 -11.19 14.55 -3.79
N TYR A 181 -10.58 13.69 -2.97
CA TYR A 181 -9.72 14.11 -1.87
C TYR A 181 -8.27 14.32 -2.31
N LYS A 182 -7.69 13.37 -3.08
CA LYS A 182 -6.30 13.44 -3.60
C LYS A 182 -6.18 12.82 -5.00
N ASP A 183 -5.26 13.35 -5.83
CA ASP A 183 -4.99 12.88 -7.19
C ASP A 183 -3.84 11.84 -7.29
N GLY A 184 -3.83 11.14 -8.41
CA GLY A 184 -3.19 9.86 -8.70
C GLY A 184 -1.67 9.85 -8.83
N THR A 185 -0.93 10.15 -7.76
CA THR A 185 0.46 9.68 -7.49
C THR A 185 0.87 9.85 -6.01
N CYS A 186 -0.09 10.05 -5.10
CA CYS A 186 0.26 10.26 -3.69
C CYS A 186 1.03 9.06 -3.13
N SER A 187 2.03 9.32 -2.28
CA SER A 187 2.84 8.28 -1.63
C SER A 187 2.05 7.46 -0.60
N GLU A 188 0.94 8.01 -0.11
CA GLU A 188 0.16 7.45 1.00
C GLU A 188 -1.34 7.53 0.74
N MET A 189 -2.09 6.53 1.19
CA MET A 189 -3.56 6.59 1.22
C MET A 189 -4.06 7.15 2.56
N LEU A 190 -3.73 8.39 2.88
CA LEU A 190 -4.22 9.08 4.08
C LEU A 190 -5.41 9.98 3.74
N ILE A 191 -6.52 9.81 4.47
CA ILE A 191 -7.68 10.70 4.50
C ILE A 191 -7.83 11.36 5.88
N THR A 192 -8.35 12.58 5.87
CA THR A 192 -8.74 13.33 7.07
C THR A 192 -10.22 13.66 6.98
N LEU A 193 -10.97 13.30 8.01
CA LEU A 193 -12.40 13.55 8.15
C LEU A 193 -12.64 14.50 9.32
N THR A 194 -13.57 15.43 9.15
CA THR A 194 -13.98 16.38 10.19
C THR A 194 -15.34 15.99 10.74
N LYS A 195 -15.47 15.98 12.07
CA LYS A 195 -16.70 15.68 12.79
C LYS A 195 -17.05 16.73 13.84
#